data_AF-A0A973CD61-F1
#
_entry.id   AF-A0A973CD61-F1
#
_cell.length_a   1.000
_cell.length_b   1.000
_cell.length_c   1.000
_cell.angle_alpha   90.00
_cell.angle_beta   90.00
_cell.angle_gamma   90.00
#
_symmetry.space_group_name_H-M   'P 1'
#
loop_
_entity.id
_entity.type
_entity.pdbx_description
1 polymer ?
#
loop_
_entity_poly.entity_id
_entity_poly.type
_entity_poly.pdbx_seq_one_letter_code
_entity_poly.pdbx_strand_id
1 'polypeptide(L)'
;IDPGTRQAIPAMPDSVWNAGGYYASRGTDELASDDGQFGVAFKYYAESLNATEFGLYYMNYHSRLPYASAEAGTYNDNPVQHPVSGVDLPFLPVSGPGAGFAAAYNPKYHTVYPEDIQLFGLSFNTTVSEWAVSGEVSHRLDMPLQINGADLLASALSGDPRSPLTPEYSEASTGETVDGFHRFDYTQSQLTFIKFFDKALGTDRITTVAELGYGHVWDLDESDGAIKYGRATTYGVTFDGVGDDKDGFTTTDSAGYRLAVKADYRNVFAGVDLAPSVAWSHDVYGYSPEPQGTFHEGRTGLNLALKANYLNMYSMSVSYTQFGGDFNPLSDRDYVSAAVGISF
;
A
#
# COMPACT_ATOMS: atom_id res chain seq x y z
N ILE A 1 15.53 6.45 -24.64
CA ILE A 1 14.88 7.12 -25.80
C ILE A 1 14.47 8.51 -25.35
N ASP A 2 14.74 9.54 -26.15
CA ASP A 2 14.46 10.96 -25.87
C ASP A 2 12.94 11.18 -25.67
N PRO A 3 12.47 11.83 -24.58
CA PRO A 3 11.06 12.12 -24.35
C PRO A 3 10.43 13.10 -25.38
N GLY A 4 11.24 13.71 -26.26
CA GLY A 4 10.83 14.73 -27.23
C GLY A 4 10.13 14.25 -28.52
N THR A 5 10.03 12.96 -28.79
CA THR A 5 9.41 12.45 -30.05
C THR A 5 8.13 11.64 -29.85
N ARG A 6 7.36 11.94 -28.80
CA ARG A 6 5.97 11.46 -28.72
C ARG A 6 5.14 12.25 -29.74
N GLN A 7 4.64 11.59 -30.79
CA GLN A 7 3.46 12.12 -31.47
C GLN A 7 2.30 12.03 -30.46
N ALA A 8 2.17 13.06 -29.64
CA ALA A 8 0.95 13.26 -28.89
C ALA A 8 -0.17 13.43 -29.92
N ILE A 9 -1.05 12.44 -30.03
CA ILE A 9 -2.44 12.76 -30.35
C ILE A 9 -2.78 13.86 -29.35
N PRO A 10 -3.19 15.07 -29.78
CA PRO A 10 -3.46 16.15 -28.86
C PRO A 10 -4.42 15.62 -27.80
N ALA A 11 -3.97 15.51 -26.56
CA ALA A 11 -4.81 15.01 -25.48
C ALA A 11 -6.00 15.97 -25.39
N MET A 12 -7.19 15.51 -25.82
CA MET A 12 -8.39 16.30 -25.67
C MET A 12 -8.59 16.55 -24.17
N PRO A 13 -9.00 17.76 -23.76
CA PRO A 13 -9.29 18.02 -22.35
C PRO A 13 -10.30 17.00 -21.81
N ASP A 14 -10.18 16.58 -20.56
CA ASP A 14 -11.12 15.65 -19.91
C ASP A 14 -12.58 16.10 -20.05
N SER A 15 -12.82 17.41 -20.07
CA SER A 15 -14.14 18.00 -20.34
C SER A 15 -14.75 17.59 -21.69
N VAL A 16 -13.94 17.39 -22.72
CA VAL A 16 -14.37 16.94 -24.06
C VAL A 16 -14.66 15.45 -24.05
N TRP A 17 -13.80 14.64 -23.43
CA TRP A 17 -14.04 13.21 -23.25
C TRP A 17 -15.31 12.94 -22.44
N ASN A 18 -15.48 13.65 -21.33
CA ASN A 18 -16.65 13.56 -20.47
C ASN A 18 -17.93 14.04 -21.19
N ALA A 19 -17.88 15.18 -21.90
CA ALA A 19 -19.01 15.66 -22.69
C ALA A 19 -19.39 14.70 -23.84
N GLY A 20 -18.42 13.98 -24.40
CA GLY A 20 -18.65 12.91 -25.38
C GLY A 20 -19.13 11.59 -24.76
N GLY A 21 -19.10 11.46 -23.43
CA GLY A 21 -19.49 10.23 -22.73
C GLY A 21 -18.42 9.12 -22.80
N TYR A 22 -17.15 9.46 -22.96
CA TYR A 22 -16.02 8.53 -23.01
C TYR A 22 -15.42 8.32 -21.60
N TYR A 23 -16.13 7.61 -20.73
CA TYR A 23 -15.68 7.32 -19.37
C TYR A 23 -16.25 6.00 -18.85
N ALA A 24 -15.43 5.23 -18.14
CA ALA A 24 -15.93 4.07 -17.40
C ALA A 24 -16.84 4.51 -16.25
N SER A 25 -17.99 3.87 -16.10
CA SER A 25 -18.87 4.11 -14.96
C SER A 25 -18.46 3.25 -13.76
N ARG A 26 -18.66 3.79 -12.56
CA ARG A 26 -18.51 3.00 -11.33
C ARG A 26 -19.69 2.03 -11.18
N GLY A 27 -19.39 0.77 -10.89
CA GLY A 27 -20.37 -0.26 -10.52
C GLY A 27 -20.79 -0.20 -9.06
N THR A 28 -21.53 -1.22 -8.63
CA THR A 28 -21.91 -1.40 -7.22
C THR A 28 -20.78 -2.09 -6.49
N ASP A 29 -20.49 -1.66 -5.26
CA ASP A 29 -19.43 -2.27 -4.46
C ASP A 29 -19.87 -3.64 -3.93
N GLU A 30 -18.93 -4.58 -3.91
CA GLU A 30 -19.09 -5.90 -3.30
C GLU A 30 -18.59 -5.82 -1.85
N LEU A 31 -19.56 -5.62 -0.94
CA LEU A 31 -19.29 -5.54 0.49
C LEU A 31 -19.08 -6.92 1.08
N ALA A 32 -18.18 -7.00 2.06
CA ALA A 32 -18.03 -8.19 2.88
C ALA A 32 -19.25 -8.43 3.76
N SER A 33 -19.52 -9.69 4.06
CA SER A 33 -20.50 -10.18 5.01
C SER A 33 -20.24 -9.64 6.43
N ASP A 34 -21.32 -9.53 7.20
CA ASP A 34 -21.22 -9.19 8.62
C ASP A 34 -20.95 -10.44 9.50
N ASP A 35 -21.06 -11.65 8.92
CA ASP A 35 -20.87 -12.93 9.60
C ASP A 35 -19.49 -13.56 9.31
N GLY A 36 -19.17 -14.72 9.90
CA GLY A 36 -17.97 -15.49 9.55
C GLY A 36 -16.65 -14.99 10.17
N GLN A 37 -16.62 -13.80 10.76
CA GLN A 37 -15.42 -13.24 11.39
C GLN A 37 -15.29 -13.64 12.86
N PHE A 38 -14.15 -14.20 13.25
CA PHE A 38 -13.85 -14.58 14.63
C PHE A 38 -12.35 -14.64 14.88
N GLY A 39 -11.95 -14.68 16.14
CA GLY A 39 -10.54 -14.87 16.50
C GLY A 39 -10.38 -15.44 17.90
N VAL A 40 -9.28 -16.13 18.11
CA VAL A 40 -8.86 -16.67 19.41
C VAL A 40 -7.44 -16.24 19.70
N ALA A 41 -7.18 -15.94 20.97
CA ALA A 41 -5.86 -15.57 21.43
C ALA A 41 -5.52 -16.36 22.69
N PHE A 42 -4.30 -16.86 22.73
CA PHE A 42 -3.70 -17.49 23.90
C PHE A 42 -2.45 -16.71 24.28
N LYS A 43 -2.30 -16.44 25.57
CA LYS A 43 -1.14 -15.77 26.13
C LYS A 43 -0.53 -16.63 27.21
N TYR A 44 0.80 -16.73 27.20
CA TYR A 44 1.55 -17.49 28.18
C TYR A 44 2.71 -16.66 28.71
N TYR A 45 2.79 -16.57 30.04
CA TYR A 45 3.86 -15.88 30.74
C TYR A 45 4.85 -16.91 31.29
N ALA A 46 6.05 -16.92 30.72
CA ALA A 46 7.10 -17.86 31.05
C ALA A 46 8.10 -17.25 32.05
N GLU A 47 7.83 -17.43 33.34
CA GLU A 47 8.71 -16.95 34.43
C GLU A 47 10.15 -17.49 34.29
N SER A 48 10.30 -18.75 33.88
CA SER A 48 11.60 -19.42 33.70
C SER A 48 12.43 -18.88 32.53
N LEU A 49 11.82 -18.14 31.61
CA LEU A 49 12.48 -17.56 30.44
C LEU A 49 12.60 -16.05 30.59
N ASN A 50 13.13 -15.59 31.73
CA ASN A 50 13.26 -14.16 32.04
C ASN A 50 11.93 -13.40 31.92
N ALA A 51 10.84 -13.95 32.48
CA ALA A 51 9.53 -13.32 32.46
C ALA A 51 9.02 -12.99 31.03
N THR A 52 9.34 -13.84 30.05
CA THR A 52 8.91 -13.63 28.66
C THR A 52 7.40 -13.87 28.52
N GLU A 53 6.69 -12.93 27.90
CA GLU A 53 5.30 -13.14 27.45
C GLU A 53 5.31 -13.66 26.02
N PHE A 54 4.62 -14.77 25.77
CA PHE A 54 4.32 -15.29 24.44
C PHE A 54 2.84 -15.09 24.11
N GLY A 55 2.55 -14.74 22.87
CA GLY A 55 1.21 -14.70 22.30
C GLY A 55 1.08 -15.67 21.13
N LEU A 56 -0.04 -16.39 21.06
CA LEU A 56 -0.50 -17.12 19.89
C LEU A 56 -1.88 -16.58 19.53
N TYR A 57 -2.09 -16.23 18.27
CA TYR A 57 -3.36 -15.71 17.79
C TYR A 57 -3.77 -16.37 16.48
N TYR A 58 -5.08 -16.59 16.34
CA TYR A 58 -5.71 -16.98 15.10
C TYR A 58 -6.93 -16.09 14.85
N MET A 59 -7.16 -15.70 13.61
CA MET A 59 -8.37 -14.99 13.20
C MET A 59 -8.81 -15.38 11.80
N ASN A 60 -10.12 -15.48 11.59
CA ASN A 60 -10.77 -15.39 10.29
C ASN A 60 -11.39 -13.99 10.20
N TYR A 61 -11.04 -13.21 9.17
CA TYR A 61 -11.53 -11.85 9.01
C TYR A 61 -11.77 -11.52 7.54
N HIS A 62 -12.55 -10.48 7.31
CA HIS A 62 -12.73 -9.92 5.97
C HIS A 62 -11.91 -8.66 5.83
N SER A 63 -11.47 -8.38 4.60
CA SER A 63 -10.74 -7.16 4.33
C SER A 63 -11.59 -5.94 4.71
N ARG A 64 -10.96 -4.98 5.39
CA ARG A 64 -11.51 -3.63 5.59
C ARG A 64 -10.98 -2.63 4.57
N LEU A 65 -10.04 -3.05 3.74
CA LEU A 65 -9.49 -2.26 2.66
C LEU A 65 -10.18 -2.65 1.35
N PRO A 66 -10.55 -1.65 0.52
CA PRO A 66 -11.13 -1.92 -0.78
C PRO A 66 -10.06 -2.43 -1.75
N TYR A 67 -10.43 -3.41 -2.56
CA TYR A 67 -9.70 -3.86 -3.75
C TYR A 67 -10.47 -3.39 -4.98
N ALA A 68 -9.78 -2.92 -6.01
CA ALA A 68 -10.42 -2.56 -7.27
C ALA A 68 -10.59 -3.80 -8.14
N SER A 69 -11.78 -4.00 -8.69
CA SER A 69 -12.11 -5.00 -9.73
C SER A 69 -12.86 -4.31 -10.87
N ALA A 70 -13.03 -5.01 -12.00
CA ALA A 70 -13.87 -4.50 -13.09
C ALA A 70 -14.70 -5.59 -13.77
N GLU A 71 -15.86 -5.18 -14.28
CA GLU A 71 -16.76 -5.98 -15.10
C GLU A 71 -16.23 -6.04 -16.55
N ALA A 72 -16.28 -7.21 -17.18
CA ALA A 72 -15.97 -7.38 -18.59
C ALA A 72 -17.00 -6.68 -19.49
N GLY A 73 -16.53 -6.01 -20.55
CA GLY A 73 -17.37 -5.35 -21.55
C GLY A 73 -17.58 -6.20 -22.81
N THR A 74 -18.54 -5.84 -23.66
CA THR A 74 -18.86 -6.63 -24.88
C THR A 74 -17.75 -6.64 -25.94
N TYR A 75 -16.79 -5.71 -25.86
CA TYR A 75 -15.58 -5.80 -26.67
C TYR A 75 -14.80 -7.12 -26.45
N ASN A 76 -14.95 -7.76 -25.28
CA ASN A 76 -14.25 -8.99 -24.92
C ASN A 76 -14.89 -10.25 -25.53
N ASP A 77 -16.22 -10.30 -25.69
CA ASP A 77 -16.95 -11.47 -26.21
C ASP A 77 -17.17 -11.41 -27.73
N ASN A 78 -17.45 -10.22 -28.27
CA ASN A 78 -17.75 -9.99 -29.69
C ASN A 78 -17.86 -8.47 -29.92
N PRO A 79 -16.89 -7.79 -30.55
CA PRO A 79 -16.91 -6.34 -30.62
C PRO A 79 -18.20 -5.83 -31.24
N VAL A 80 -18.93 -4.98 -30.50
CA VAL A 80 -20.10 -4.29 -31.06
C VAL A 80 -19.58 -3.35 -32.13
N GLN A 81 -19.70 -3.80 -33.37
CA GLN A 81 -19.43 -2.99 -34.54
C GLN A 81 -20.33 -1.76 -34.50
N HIS A 82 -19.72 -0.57 -34.52
CA HIS A 82 -20.48 0.67 -34.57
C HIS A 82 -21.53 0.60 -35.68
N PRO A 83 -22.84 0.79 -35.39
CA PRO A 83 -23.93 0.47 -36.33
C PRO A 83 -23.93 1.31 -37.61
N VAL A 84 -23.08 2.34 -37.69
CA VAL A 84 -22.91 3.20 -38.87
C VAL A 84 -21.54 3.05 -39.54
N SER A 85 -20.50 2.59 -38.84
CA SER A 85 -19.12 2.58 -39.39
C SER A 85 -18.44 1.22 -39.45
N GLY A 86 -18.99 0.17 -38.83
CA GLY A 86 -18.38 -1.18 -38.90
C GLY A 86 -16.96 -1.24 -38.33
N VAL A 87 -16.68 -0.47 -37.29
CA VAL A 87 -15.40 -0.48 -36.58
C VAL A 87 -15.66 -1.08 -35.20
N ASP A 88 -14.76 -1.96 -34.75
CA ASP A 88 -14.73 -2.47 -33.38
C ASP A 88 -14.49 -1.29 -32.44
N LEU A 89 -15.42 -1.02 -31.54
CA LEU A 89 -15.30 0.09 -30.60
C LEU A 89 -14.76 -0.42 -29.27
N PRO A 90 -13.55 0.01 -28.83
CA PRO A 90 -13.02 -0.37 -27.51
C PRO A 90 -13.80 0.28 -26.36
N PHE A 91 -14.56 1.35 -26.61
CA PHE A 91 -15.41 2.01 -25.61
C PHE A 91 -16.61 2.72 -26.28
N LEU A 92 -17.84 2.48 -25.80
CA LEU A 92 -19.06 3.06 -26.38
C LEU A 92 -19.46 4.37 -25.67
N PRO A 93 -19.62 5.51 -26.37
CA PRO A 93 -19.96 6.78 -25.73
C PRO A 93 -21.33 6.73 -25.06
N VAL A 94 -21.43 7.19 -23.80
CA VAL A 94 -22.68 7.16 -23.01
C VAL A 94 -23.61 8.36 -23.26
N SER A 95 -23.29 9.23 -24.23
CA SER A 95 -24.09 10.41 -24.59
C SER A 95 -24.59 10.36 -26.06
N GLY A 96 -25.83 10.83 -26.30
CA GLY A 96 -26.49 10.88 -27.62
C GLY A 96 -27.71 9.94 -27.79
N PRO A 97 -28.49 10.06 -28.89
CA PRO A 97 -29.64 9.19 -29.14
C PRO A 97 -29.21 7.71 -29.29
N GLY A 98 -29.72 6.83 -28.42
CA GLY A 98 -29.34 5.39 -28.39
C GLY A 98 -28.19 5.04 -27.45
N ALA A 99 -27.53 6.03 -26.84
CA ALA A 99 -26.34 5.83 -26.01
C ALA A 99 -26.61 5.07 -24.69
N GLY A 100 -27.83 5.16 -24.13
CA GLY A 100 -28.19 4.43 -22.91
C GLY A 100 -28.25 2.90 -23.07
N PHE A 101 -28.50 2.40 -24.28
CA PHE A 101 -28.41 0.97 -24.58
C PHE A 101 -26.96 0.51 -24.75
N ALA A 102 -26.10 1.34 -25.35
CA ALA A 102 -24.69 1.04 -25.57
C ALA A 102 -23.87 1.08 -24.27
N ALA A 103 -24.21 1.98 -23.33
CA ALA A 103 -23.53 2.13 -22.04
C ALA A 103 -23.65 0.89 -21.13
N ALA A 104 -24.71 0.08 -21.27
CA ALA A 104 -24.91 -1.14 -20.48
C ALA A 104 -23.88 -2.24 -20.81
N TYR A 105 -23.17 -2.09 -21.92
CA TYR A 105 -22.18 -3.05 -22.45
C TYR A 105 -20.73 -2.59 -22.25
N ASN A 106 -20.54 -1.42 -21.63
CA ASN A 106 -19.22 -0.93 -21.25
C ASN A 106 -18.75 -1.60 -19.95
N PRO A 107 -17.43 -1.81 -19.80
CA PRO A 107 -16.85 -2.25 -18.54
C PRO A 107 -17.15 -1.23 -17.42
N LYS A 108 -17.36 -1.73 -16.22
CA LYS A 108 -17.50 -0.92 -15.00
C LYS A 108 -16.40 -1.27 -14.02
N TYR A 109 -15.97 -0.31 -13.23
CA TYR A 109 -15.05 -0.58 -12.11
C TYR A 109 -15.80 -0.47 -10.79
N HIS A 110 -15.47 -1.30 -9.82
CA HIS A 110 -16.07 -1.29 -8.50
C HIS A 110 -15.05 -1.72 -7.44
N THR A 111 -15.41 -1.58 -6.18
CA THR A 111 -14.57 -2.08 -5.09
C THR A 111 -15.13 -3.37 -4.51
N VAL A 112 -14.24 -4.32 -4.24
CA VAL A 112 -14.51 -5.58 -3.58
C VAL A 112 -13.83 -5.58 -2.20
N TYR A 113 -14.48 -6.16 -1.21
CA TYR A 113 -13.92 -6.38 0.13
C TYR A 113 -13.78 -7.89 0.37
N PRO A 114 -12.62 -8.49 0.02
CA PRO A 114 -12.47 -9.94 0.03
C PRO A 114 -12.67 -10.55 1.42
N GLU A 115 -13.39 -11.67 1.46
CA GLU A 115 -13.73 -12.38 2.69
C GLU A 115 -12.73 -13.49 3.04
N ASP A 116 -12.94 -14.11 4.21
CA ASP A 116 -12.25 -15.32 4.68
C ASP A 116 -10.72 -15.33 4.65
N ILE A 117 -10.11 -14.19 4.95
CA ILE A 117 -8.66 -14.12 5.17
C ILE A 117 -8.36 -14.73 6.53
N GLN A 118 -7.54 -15.78 6.56
CA GLN A 118 -7.14 -16.42 7.81
C GLN A 118 -5.76 -15.93 8.20
N LEU A 119 -5.54 -15.68 9.48
CA LEU A 119 -4.25 -15.25 10.00
C LEU A 119 -3.90 -16.09 11.22
N PHE A 120 -2.70 -16.64 11.19
CA PHE A 120 -2.01 -17.20 12.35
C PHE A 120 -0.91 -16.23 12.76
N GLY A 121 -0.67 -16.10 14.05
CA GLY A 121 0.55 -15.44 14.45
C GLY A 121 1.02 -15.72 15.85
N LEU A 122 2.29 -15.40 16.01
CA LEU A 122 3.13 -15.72 17.15
C LEU A 122 3.82 -14.43 17.56
N SER A 123 3.79 -14.10 18.84
CA SER A 123 4.53 -12.95 19.35
C SER A 123 5.27 -13.29 20.63
N PHE A 124 6.32 -12.54 20.91
CA PHE A 124 7.00 -12.58 22.19
C PHE A 124 7.41 -11.18 22.63
N ASN A 125 7.53 -10.99 23.94
CA ASN A 125 8.12 -9.81 24.55
C ASN A 125 8.99 -10.23 25.73
N THR A 126 10.25 -9.80 25.73
CA THR A 126 11.24 -10.17 26.72
C THR A 126 12.23 -9.03 26.98
N THR A 127 13.09 -9.22 27.97
CA THR A 127 14.25 -8.38 28.19
C THR A 127 15.51 -9.20 27.99
N VAL A 128 16.47 -8.69 27.22
CA VAL A 128 17.80 -9.31 27.05
C VAL A 128 18.84 -8.31 27.53
N SER A 129 19.45 -8.59 28.69
CA SER A 129 20.31 -7.62 29.39
C SER A 129 19.53 -6.32 29.67
N GLU A 130 19.92 -5.20 29.06
CA GLU A 130 19.28 -3.89 29.22
C GLU A 130 18.36 -3.52 28.04
N TRP A 131 18.17 -4.44 27.09
CA TRP A 131 17.30 -4.23 25.94
C TRP A 131 15.94 -4.87 26.19
N ALA A 132 14.87 -4.10 26.00
CA ALA A 132 13.56 -4.70 25.77
C ALA A 132 13.50 -5.17 24.31
N VAL A 133 13.14 -6.42 24.10
CA VAL A 133 13.10 -7.06 22.79
C VAL A 133 11.74 -7.71 22.61
N SER A 134 11.04 -7.33 21.55
CA SER A 134 9.79 -7.97 21.15
C SER A 134 9.84 -8.40 19.70
N GLY A 135 9.03 -9.40 19.36
CA GLY A 135 8.92 -9.87 17.99
C GLY A 135 7.55 -10.43 17.70
N GLU A 136 7.20 -10.41 16.42
CA GLU A 136 5.97 -10.98 15.92
C GLU A 136 6.22 -11.64 14.56
N VAL A 137 5.59 -12.79 14.34
CA VAL A 137 5.46 -13.41 13.02
C VAL A 137 3.98 -13.66 12.79
N SER A 138 3.45 -13.20 11.67
CA SER A 138 2.11 -13.49 11.19
C SER A 138 2.18 -14.22 9.86
N HIS A 139 1.30 -15.18 9.65
CA HIS A 139 1.12 -15.90 8.40
C HIS A 139 -0.35 -15.82 8.02
N ARG A 140 -0.62 -15.15 6.90
CA ARG A 140 -1.97 -15.01 6.33
C ARG A 140 -2.14 -16.05 5.24
N LEU A 141 -3.22 -16.80 5.31
CA LEU A 141 -3.72 -17.60 4.21
C LEU A 141 -4.75 -16.80 3.43
N ASP A 142 -4.85 -17.07 2.13
CA ASP A 142 -5.84 -16.47 1.26
C ASP A 142 -5.78 -14.93 1.23
N MET A 143 -4.58 -14.34 1.40
CA MET A 143 -4.41 -12.89 1.39
C MET A 143 -4.58 -12.34 -0.04
N PRO A 144 -5.56 -11.46 -0.29
CA PRO A 144 -5.70 -10.82 -1.59
C PRO A 144 -4.55 -9.83 -1.85
N LEU A 145 -3.94 -9.96 -3.03
CA LEU A 145 -2.95 -9.04 -3.59
C LEU A 145 -3.59 -8.31 -4.77
N GLN A 146 -3.66 -6.98 -4.70
CA GLN A 146 -4.22 -6.16 -5.77
C GLN A 146 -3.38 -6.30 -7.04
N ILE A 147 -3.98 -6.70 -8.15
CA ILE A 147 -3.38 -6.63 -9.49
C ILE A 147 -3.13 -5.16 -9.82
N ASN A 148 -2.03 -4.87 -10.51
CA ASN A 148 -1.69 -3.50 -10.90
C ASN A 148 -2.90 -2.80 -11.54
N GLY A 149 -3.30 -1.68 -10.96
CA GLY A 149 -4.55 -1.04 -11.35
C GLY A 149 -4.53 -0.45 -12.76
N ALA A 150 -3.35 -0.11 -13.30
CA ALA A 150 -3.26 0.36 -14.69
C ALA A 150 -3.48 -0.81 -15.67
N ASP A 151 -2.91 -1.98 -15.40
CA ASP A 151 -3.14 -3.20 -16.19
C ASP A 151 -4.58 -3.69 -16.11
N LEU A 152 -5.17 -3.65 -14.91
CA LEU A 152 -6.58 -3.97 -14.67
C LEU A 152 -7.48 -3.10 -15.56
N LEU A 153 -7.29 -1.78 -15.49
CA LEU A 153 -8.07 -0.84 -16.30
C LEU A 153 -7.77 -0.99 -17.78
N ALA A 154 -6.52 -1.14 -18.19
CA ALA A 154 -6.18 -1.27 -19.60
C ALA A 154 -6.78 -2.55 -20.22
N SER A 155 -6.77 -3.68 -19.50
CA SER A 155 -7.38 -4.93 -19.93
C SER A 155 -8.89 -4.80 -20.02
N ALA A 156 -9.53 -4.27 -18.97
CA ALA A 156 -10.98 -4.07 -18.95
C ALA A 156 -11.47 -3.11 -20.05
N LEU A 157 -10.74 -2.03 -20.32
CA LEU A 157 -11.16 -0.95 -21.22
C LEU A 157 -10.74 -1.13 -22.68
N SER A 158 -9.73 -1.95 -22.96
CA SER A 158 -9.17 -2.06 -24.32
C SER A 158 -8.86 -3.47 -24.78
N GLY A 159 -8.89 -4.47 -23.88
CA GLY A 159 -8.48 -5.85 -24.16
C GLY A 159 -7.13 -5.93 -24.86
N ASP A 160 -6.17 -5.09 -24.45
CA ASP A 160 -4.86 -5.01 -25.09
C ASP A 160 -4.14 -6.36 -24.97
N PRO A 161 -3.88 -7.08 -26.07
CA PRO A 161 -3.34 -8.44 -26.04
C PRO A 161 -1.93 -8.53 -25.46
N ARG A 162 -1.27 -7.40 -25.19
CA ARG A 162 0.01 -7.34 -24.49
C ARG A 162 -0.13 -7.47 -22.98
N SER A 163 -1.31 -7.21 -22.41
CA SER A 163 -1.53 -7.38 -20.98
C SER A 163 -1.64 -8.85 -20.60
N PRO A 164 -0.93 -9.32 -19.55
CA PRO A 164 -1.08 -10.69 -19.06
C PRO A 164 -2.48 -10.99 -18.50
N LEU A 165 -3.28 -9.95 -18.22
CA LEU A 165 -4.65 -10.07 -17.68
C LEU A 165 -5.73 -10.17 -18.77
N THR A 166 -5.39 -9.89 -20.04
CA THR A 166 -6.39 -9.94 -21.13
C THR A 166 -7.03 -11.31 -21.35
N PRO A 167 -6.33 -12.46 -21.19
CA PRO A 167 -6.97 -13.77 -21.26
C PRO A 167 -8.15 -13.92 -20.30
N GLU A 168 -8.01 -13.52 -19.04
CA GLU A 168 -9.09 -13.59 -18.03
C GLU A 168 -10.29 -12.72 -18.43
N TYR A 169 -10.04 -11.52 -18.95
CA TYR A 169 -11.12 -10.65 -19.46
C TYR A 169 -11.78 -11.16 -20.73
N SER A 170 -11.07 -11.92 -21.57
CA SER A 170 -11.59 -12.49 -22.82
C SER A 170 -12.43 -13.76 -22.61
N GLU A 171 -12.24 -14.44 -21.48
CA GLU A 171 -13.03 -15.61 -21.10
C GLU A 171 -14.28 -15.22 -20.28
N ALA A 172 -14.27 -14.02 -19.69
CA ALA A 172 -15.38 -13.47 -18.91
C ALA A 172 -16.53 -12.99 -19.80
N SER A 173 -17.74 -13.38 -19.45
CA SER A 173 -18.95 -12.92 -20.11
C SER A 173 -19.17 -11.42 -19.87
N THR A 174 -19.82 -10.75 -20.81
CA THR A 174 -20.22 -9.34 -20.63
C THR A 174 -20.98 -9.14 -19.30
N GLY A 175 -20.49 -8.23 -18.46
CA GLY A 175 -21.03 -7.91 -17.14
C GLY A 175 -20.56 -8.84 -16.02
N GLU A 176 -19.77 -9.86 -16.31
CA GLU A 176 -19.08 -10.69 -15.31
C GLU A 176 -17.93 -9.91 -14.66
N THR A 177 -17.82 -9.99 -13.34
CA THR A 177 -16.69 -9.42 -12.59
C THR A 177 -15.44 -10.26 -12.84
N VAL A 178 -14.37 -9.61 -13.29
CA VAL A 178 -13.01 -10.14 -13.19
C VAL A 178 -12.39 -9.55 -11.93
N ASP A 179 -12.03 -10.42 -10.98
CA ASP A 179 -11.43 -9.99 -9.72
C ASP A 179 -10.09 -9.30 -9.99
N GLY A 180 -9.94 -8.07 -9.49
CA GLY A 180 -8.68 -7.33 -9.62
C GLY A 180 -7.66 -7.70 -8.56
N PHE A 181 -7.77 -8.89 -7.97
CA PHE A 181 -6.81 -9.42 -7.00
C PHE A 181 -6.70 -10.93 -7.12
N HIS A 182 -5.53 -11.46 -6.79
CA HIS A 182 -5.34 -12.90 -6.59
C HIS A 182 -4.94 -13.19 -5.14
N ARG A 183 -5.27 -14.38 -4.66
CA ARG A 183 -5.01 -14.78 -3.28
C ARG A 183 -3.69 -15.53 -3.18
N PHE A 184 -2.87 -15.13 -2.22
CA PHE A 184 -1.59 -15.74 -1.90
C PHE A 184 -1.48 -15.96 -0.40
N ASP A 185 -0.61 -16.88 0.00
CA ASP A 185 -0.17 -16.92 1.38
C ASP A 185 0.90 -15.85 1.60
N TYR A 186 0.90 -15.20 2.77
CA TYR A 186 1.82 -14.12 3.08
C TYR A 186 2.33 -14.21 4.52
N THR A 187 3.65 -14.33 4.68
CA THR A 187 4.32 -14.27 5.98
C THR A 187 4.90 -12.89 6.21
N GLN A 188 4.65 -12.30 7.37
CA GLN A 188 5.30 -11.06 7.80
C GLN A 188 5.91 -11.26 9.18
N SER A 189 7.13 -10.76 9.37
CA SER A 189 7.81 -10.75 10.67
C SER A 189 8.33 -9.37 11.02
N GLN A 190 8.39 -9.09 12.32
CA GLN A 190 8.99 -7.89 12.88
C GLN A 190 9.72 -8.18 14.18
N LEU A 191 10.81 -7.42 14.40
CA LEU A 191 11.59 -7.42 15.63
C LEU A 191 11.80 -5.98 16.08
N THR A 192 11.50 -5.69 17.34
CA THR A 192 11.66 -4.37 17.95
C THR A 192 12.64 -4.45 19.11
N PHE A 193 13.55 -3.48 19.16
CA PHE A 193 14.56 -3.32 20.19
C PHE A 193 14.41 -1.94 20.82
N ILE A 194 14.29 -1.89 22.14
CA ILE A 194 14.22 -0.64 22.89
C ILE A 194 15.30 -0.62 23.96
N LYS A 195 16.04 0.48 24.04
CA LYS A 195 17.01 0.71 25.11
C LYS A 195 16.99 2.15 25.59
N PHE A 196 17.15 2.29 26.91
CA PHE A 196 17.35 3.58 27.56
C PHE A 196 18.81 3.72 27.98
N PHE A 197 19.42 4.86 27.65
CA PHE A 197 20.74 5.24 28.14
C PHE A 197 20.56 6.42 29.09
N ASP A 198 20.58 6.12 30.39
CA ASP A 198 20.45 7.15 31.42
C ASP A 198 21.80 7.86 31.64
N LYS A 199 21.75 9.19 31.78
CA LYS A 199 22.93 10.03 32.07
C LYS A 199 24.07 9.90 31.05
N ALA A 200 23.76 9.66 29.78
CA ALA A 200 24.74 9.58 28.69
C ALA A 200 24.80 10.89 27.90
N LEU A 201 25.98 11.28 27.40
CA LEU A 201 26.15 12.47 26.53
C LEU A 201 25.57 13.78 27.11
N GLY A 202 25.58 13.94 28.44
CA GLY A 202 25.02 15.11 29.12
C GLY A 202 23.49 15.18 29.12
N THR A 203 22.81 14.12 28.69
CA THR A 203 21.35 13.97 28.71
C THR A 203 20.88 13.41 30.05
N ASP A 204 19.59 13.57 30.36
CA ASP A 204 18.95 12.80 31.42
C ASP A 204 18.69 11.36 30.97
N ARG A 205 18.18 11.20 29.74
CA ARG A 205 17.88 9.91 29.12
C ARG A 205 17.94 10.02 27.61
N ILE A 206 18.56 9.03 26.97
CA ILE A 206 18.39 8.75 25.55
C ILE A 206 17.50 7.52 25.42
N THR A 207 16.42 7.65 24.66
CA THR A 207 15.55 6.54 24.24
C THR A 207 15.90 6.16 22.82
N THR A 208 16.26 4.90 22.61
CA THR A 208 16.54 4.33 21.30
C THR A 208 15.55 3.21 21.01
N VAL A 209 14.92 3.27 19.84
CA VAL A 209 14.05 2.23 19.30
C VAL A 209 14.58 1.83 17.93
N ALA A 210 14.72 0.55 17.68
CA ALA A 210 15.03 0.02 16.36
C ALA A 210 14.03 -1.09 16.01
N GLU A 211 13.52 -1.08 14.78
CA GLU A 211 12.62 -2.10 14.26
C GLU A 211 13.20 -2.67 12.98
N LEU A 212 13.15 -3.99 12.86
CA LEU A 212 13.46 -4.74 11.65
C LEU A 212 12.18 -5.42 11.21
N GLY A 213 11.85 -5.37 9.92
CA GLY A 213 10.70 -6.09 9.39
C GLY A 213 11.01 -6.76 8.06
N TYR A 214 10.28 -7.84 7.81
CA TYR A 214 10.43 -8.69 6.64
C TYR A 214 9.06 -9.25 6.23
N GLY A 215 8.83 -9.37 4.93
CA GLY A 215 7.64 -9.96 4.33
C GLY A 215 8.02 -10.97 3.25
N HIS A 216 7.25 -12.05 3.14
CA HIS A 216 7.41 -13.10 2.15
C HIS A 216 6.05 -13.50 1.55
N VAL A 217 5.88 -13.35 0.24
CA VAL A 217 4.72 -13.80 -0.53
C VAL A 217 5.03 -15.19 -1.07
N TRP A 218 4.23 -16.18 -0.71
CA TRP A 218 4.43 -17.56 -1.15
C TRP A 218 3.87 -17.75 -2.56
N ASP A 219 4.57 -18.54 -3.38
CA ASP A 219 4.15 -18.92 -4.73
C ASP A 219 3.91 -17.74 -5.70
N LEU A 220 4.56 -16.61 -5.45
CA LEU A 220 4.51 -15.46 -6.37
C LEU A 220 5.37 -15.73 -7.62
N ASP A 221 4.77 -15.60 -8.80
CA ASP A 221 5.51 -15.63 -10.07
C ASP A 221 6.03 -14.23 -10.41
N GLU A 222 7.34 -14.04 -10.29
CA GLU A 222 8.01 -12.78 -10.63
C GLU A 222 8.50 -12.71 -12.08
N SER A 223 8.20 -13.71 -12.93
CA SER A 223 8.66 -13.74 -14.32
C SER A 223 8.15 -12.55 -15.13
N ASP A 224 8.86 -12.23 -16.22
CA ASP A 224 8.59 -11.05 -17.05
C ASP A 224 7.17 -11.01 -17.64
N GLY A 225 6.57 -12.18 -17.90
CA GLY A 225 5.24 -12.30 -18.48
C GLY A 225 4.13 -12.56 -17.45
N ALA A 226 4.47 -12.64 -16.17
CA ALA A 226 3.51 -12.86 -15.11
C ALA A 226 2.66 -11.60 -14.85
N ILE A 227 1.46 -11.81 -14.32
CA ILE A 227 0.61 -10.74 -13.79
C ILE A 227 1.37 -10.01 -12.68
N LYS A 228 1.37 -8.67 -12.71
CA LYS A 228 2.03 -7.83 -11.71
C LYS A 228 1.04 -7.27 -10.70
N TYR A 229 1.48 -7.19 -9.45
CA TYR A 229 0.65 -6.77 -8.31
C TYR A 229 1.17 -5.47 -7.70
N GLY A 230 0.27 -4.67 -7.14
CA GLY A 230 0.55 -3.36 -6.54
C GLY A 230 1.02 -2.32 -7.55
N ARG A 231 1.85 -1.40 -7.05
CA ARG A 231 2.35 -0.19 -7.74
C ARG A 231 1.25 0.82 -8.00
N ALA A 232 1.48 2.06 -7.56
CA ALA A 232 0.55 3.16 -7.81
C ALA A 232 0.26 3.31 -9.32
N THR A 233 -1.02 3.38 -9.67
CA THR A 233 -1.50 3.42 -11.07
C THR A 233 -0.97 4.60 -11.87
N THR A 234 -0.49 5.66 -11.19
CA THR A 234 0.19 6.81 -11.80
C THR A 234 1.46 6.44 -12.56
N TYR A 235 2.05 5.27 -12.26
CA TYR A 235 3.25 4.78 -12.93
C TYR A 235 2.97 3.93 -14.17
N GLY A 236 1.71 3.81 -14.61
CA GLY A 236 1.33 3.21 -15.89
C GLY A 236 1.23 1.68 -15.90
N VAL A 237 0.99 1.15 -17.10
CA VAL A 237 0.83 -0.27 -17.41
C VAL A 237 2.17 -1.01 -17.48
N THR A 238 2.16 -2.34 -17.39
CA THR A 238 3.35 -3.19 -17.44
C THR A 238 3.87 -3.47 -18.85
N PHE A 239 3.06 -3.27 -19.88
CA PHE A 239 3.27 -3.86 -21.21
C PHE A 239 3.38 -2.85 -22.37
N ASP A 240 3.21 -1.56 -22.09
CA ASP A 240 3.47 -0.50 -23.04
C ASP A 240 4.80 0.16 -22.65
N GLY A 241 5.76 0.28 -23.58
CA GLY A 241 7.09 0.89 -23.31
C GLY A 241 7.05 2.36 -22.84
N VAL A 242 5.86 2.88 -22.52
CA VAL A 242 5.61 4.04 -21.68
C VAL A 242 5.88 3.63 -20.22
N GLY A 243 7.15 3.64 -19.84
CA GLY A 243 7.58 3.24 -18.49
C GLY A 243 8.01 1.78 -18.43
N ASP A 244 9.01 1.46 -19.25
CA ASP A 244 9.77 0.20 -19.42
C ASP A 244 10.45 -0.31 -18.12
N ASP A 245 9.89 0.06 -16.97
CA ASP A 245 10.39 -0.21 -15.65
C ASP A 245 9.61 -1.39 -15.08
N LYS A 246 10.32 -2.51 -14.94
CA LYS A 246 9.79 -3.77 -14.40
C LYS A 246 9.77 -3.77 -12.86
N ASP A 247 10.19 -2.66 -12.26
CA ASP A 247 10.28 -2.50 -10.82
C ASP A 247 9.02 -1.82 -10.25
N GLY A 248 8.93 -1.71 -8.93
CA GLY A 248 7.80 -1.08 -8.25
C GLY A 248 6.61 -1.98 -7.95
N PHE A 249 6.61 -3.23 -8.44
CA PHE A 249 5.56 -4.23 -8.20
C PHE A 249 5.91 -5.11 -7.01
N THR A 250 4.89 -5.72 -6.40
CA THR A 250 5.06 -6.68 -5.30
C THR A 250 6.09 -7.76 -5.67
N THR A 251 7.05 -7.98 -4.76
CA THR A 251 8.12 -8.98 -4.88
C THR A 251 7.90 -10.12 -3.90
N THR A 252 8.58 -11.26 -4.11
CA THR A 252 8.50 -12.42 -3.20
C THR A 252 8.93 -12.02 -1.81
N ASP A 253 10.07 -11.34 -1.70
CA ASP A 253 10.65 -10.90 -0.43
C ASP A 253 10.65 -9.37 -0.36
N SER A 254 10.34 -8.82 0.81
CA SER A 254 10.52 -7.39 1.09
C SER A 254 11.01 -7.15 2.52
N ALA A 255 11.83 -6.14 2.73
CA ALA A 255 12.44 -5.88 4.02
C ALA A 255 12.72 -4.39 4.25
N GLY A 256 12.72 -3.99 5.51
CA GLY A 256 13.04 -2.63 5.91
C GLY A 256 13.39 -2.53 7.38
N TYR A 257 13.92 -1.37 7.76
CA TYR A 257 14.16 -1.04 9.15
C TYR A 257 13.71 0.37 9.49
N ARG A 258 13.45 0.58 10.78
CA ARG A 258 13.13 1.88 11.38
C ARG A 258 14.06 2.10 12.56
N LEU A 259 14.49 3.34 12.74
CA LEU A 259 15.31 3.77 13.88
C LEU A 259 14.73 5.07 14.42
N ALA A 260 14.50 5.15 15.73
CA ALA A 260 14.15 6.38 16.40
C ALA A 260 15.06 6.60 17.61
N VAL A 261 15.60 7.81 17.73
CA VAL A 261 16.42 8.24 18.86
C VAL A 261 15.86 9.55 19.38
N LYS A 262 15.58 9.61 20.68
CA LYS A 262 15.16 10.81 21.38
C LYS A 262 16.05 11.03 22.59
N ALA A 263 16.57 12.24 22.76
CA ALA A 263 17.35 12.62 23.93
C ALA A 263 16.58 13.65 24.75
N ASP A 264 16.42 13.42 26.05
CA ASP A 264 15.78 14.34 26.97
C ASP A 264 16.85 15.09 27.78
N TYR A 265 16.79 16.42 27.71
CA TYR A 265 17.61 17.33 28.51
C TYR A 265 16.70 18.18 29.38
N ARG A 266 16.80 18.03 30.70
CA ARG A 266 15.99 18.79 31.65
C ARG A 266 16.73 20.03 32.12
N ASN A 267 15.97 21.11 32.27
CA ASN A 267 16.43 22.39 32.80
C ASN A 267 17.73 22.87 32.14
N VAL A 268 17.78 22.83 30.81
CA VAL A 268 18.93 23.27 30.01
C VAL A 268 19.24 24.72 30.30
N PHE A 269 18.21 25.57 30.34
CA PHE A 269 18.32 26.94 30.78
C PHE A 269 16.98 27.42 31.34
N ALA A 270 17.03 28.16 32.45
CA ALA A 270 15.87 28.87 33.01
C ALA A 270 14.58 28.03 33.14
N GLY A 271 14.64 26.72 33.42
CA GLY A 271 13.45 25.86 33.52
C GLY A 271 12.91 25.32 32.19
N VAL A 272 13.67 25.48 31.10
CA VAL A 272 13.36 24.91 29.78
C VAL A 272 13.97 23.52 29.65
N ASP A 273 13.12 22.55 29.36
CA ASP A 273 13.49 21.20 28.96
C ASP A 273 13.54 21.13 27.42
N LEU A 274 14.55 20.45 26.88
CA LEU A 274 14.71 20.20 25.45
C LEU A 274 14.69 18.72 25.14
N ALA A 275 14.02 18.35 24.07
CA ALA A 275 13.91 16.98 23.58
C ALA A 275 14.16 16.93 22.05
N PRO A 276 15.42 16.98 21.60
CA PRO A 276 15.75 16.66 20.22
C PRO A 276 15.49 15.18 19.91
N SER A 277 15.01 14.90 18.70
CA SER A 277 14.79 13.54 18.22
C SER A 277 15.05 13.41 16.72
N VAL A 278 15.48 12.21 16.33
CA VAL A 278 15.57 11.77 14.95
C VAL A 278 14.78 10.48 14.79
N ALA A 279 13.99 10.38 13.73
CA ALA A 279 13.43 9.12 13.25
C ALA A 279 13.87 8.89 11.80
N TRP A 280 14.30 7.68 11.49
CA TRP A 280 14.78 7.26 10.19
C TRP A 280 14.06 5.97 9.79
N SER A 281 13.68 5.90 8.53
CA SER A 281 13.09 4.72 7.91
C SER A 281 13.78 4.43 6.58
N HIS A 282 14.06 3.15 6.34
CA HIS A 282 14.54 2.69 5.05
C HIS A 282 13.96 1.32 4.72
N ASP A 283 13.28 1.24 3.58
CA ASP A 283 12.79 0.01 2.97
C ASP A 283 13.88 -0.45 2.01
N VAL A 284 14.65 -1.46 2.44
CA VAL A 284 15.94 -1.78 1.83
C VAL A 284 15.82 -2.66 0.60
N TYR A 285 14.73 -3.42 0.50
CA TYR A 285 14.58 -4.46 -0.51
C TYR A 285 13.11 -4.76 -0.73
N GLY A 286 12.71 -4.92 -1.99
CA GLY A 286 11.41 -5.43 -2.40
C GLY A 286 10.22 -4.52 -2.11
N TYR A 287 9.07 -4.91 -2.65
CA TYR A 287 7.79 -4.22 -2.49
C TYR A 287 6.79 -5.16 -1.85
N SER A 288 6.15 -4.72 -0.77
CA SER A 288 5.13 -5.50 -0.09
C SER A 288 3.80 -5.54 -0.89
N PRO A 289 2.96 -6.57 -0.65
CA PRO A 289 1.59 -6.64 -1.16
C PRO A 289 0.75 -5.40 -0.90
N GLU A 290 0.23 -4.73 -1.93
CA GLU A 290 -0.78 -3.67 -1.77
C GLU A 290 -2.19 -4.26 -1.61
N PRO A 291 -3.12 -3.58 -0.89
CA PRO A 291 -3.00 -2.29 -0.20
C PRO A 291 -2.49 -2.35 1.25
N GLN A 292 -2.16 -3.54 1.77
CA GLN A 292 -1.78 -3.74 3.19
C GLN A 292 -0.27 -3.61 3.45
N GLY A 293 0.53 -3.41 2.41
CA GLY A 293 1.98 -3.57 2.40
C GLY A 293 2.73 -2.47 3.13
N THR A 294 3.87 -2.85 3.70
CA THR A 294 4.70 -1.96 4.53
C THR A 294 5.94 -1.44 3.83
N PHE A 295 6.52 -2.16 2.87
CA PHE A 295 7.82 -1.84 2.27
C PHE A 295 7.68 -1.45 0.81
N HIS A 296 8.39 -0.39 0.39
CA HIS A 296 8.62 -0.05 -1.02
C HIS A 296 10.12 0.14 -1.22
N GLU A 297 10.74 -0.64 -2.11
CA GLU A 297 12.19 -0.65 -2.26
C GLU A 297 12.79 0.76 -2.46
N GLY A 298 13.87 1.05 -1.73
CA GLY A 298 14.57 2.33 -1.77
C GLY A 298 13.84 3.46 -1.04
N ARG A 299 12.61 3.26 -0.56
CA ARG A 299 11.87 4.29 0.17
C ARG A 299 12.58 4.66 1.46
N THR A 300 12.85 5.95 1.60
CA THR A 300 13.47 6.52 2.79
C THR A 300 12.56 7.57 3.41
N GLY A 301 12.72 7.75 4.72
CA GLY A 301 12.03 8.78 5.47
C GLY A 301 12.90 9.27 6.61
N LEU A 302 13.00 10.59 6.78
CA LEU A 302 13.75 11.23 7.84
C LEU A 302 12.83 12.23 8.54
N ASN A 303 12.74 12.15 9.86
CA ASN A 303 12.15 13.19 10.69
C ASN A 303 13.18 13.69 11.68
N LEU A 304 13.46 14.99 11.63
CA LEU A 304 14.27 15.70 12.62
C LEU A 304 13.34 16.62 13.40
N ALA A 305 13.32 16.50 14.72
CA ALA A 305 12.46 17.33 15.56
C ALA A 305 13.18 17.85 16.80
N LEU A 306 12.74 19.02 17.26
CA LEU A 306 13.12 19.60 18.54
C LEU A 306 11.85 20.03 19.26
N LYS A 307 11.63 19.47 20.45
CA LYS A 307 10.59 19.92 21.37
C LYS A 307 11.22 20.67 22.53
N ALA A 308 10.63 21.80 22.91
CA ALA A 308 10.95 22.56 24.10
C ALA A 308 9.71 22.61 25.01
N ASN A 309 9.90 22.37 26.30
CA ASN A 309 8.85 22.56 27.30
C ASN A 309 9.37 23.53 28.38
N TYR A 310 8.59 24.55 28.70
CA TYR A 310 8.90 25.51 29.76
C TYR A 310 7.92 25.32 30.91
N LEU A 311 8.44 24.85 32.05
CA LEU A 311 7.70 24.67 33.30
C LEU A 311 6.40 23.84 33.18
N ASN A 312 6.33 22.91 32.22
CA ASN A 312 5.13 22.13 31.88
C ASN A 312 3.89 22.97 31.51
N MET A 313 4.04 24.28 31.34
CA MET A 313 2.94 25.20 31.02
C MET A 313 2.95 25.55 29.53
N TYR A 314 4.14 25.81 28.98
CA TYR A 314 4.31 26.17 27.57
C TYR A 314 5.11 25.08 26.86
N SER A 315 4.69 24.70 25.66
CA SER A 315 5.42 23.79 24.81
C SER A 315 5.55 24.36 23.40
N MET A 316 6.68 24.09 22.77
CA MET A 316 6.95 24.39 21.37
C MET A 316 7.58 23.16 20.73
N SER A 317 7.20 22.83 19.50
CA SER A 317 7.89 21.82 18.70
C SER A 317 8.08 22.29 17.29
N VAL A 318 9.26 22.05 16.73
CA VAL A 318 9.57 22.23 15.31
C VAL A 318 10.08 20.91 14.77
N SER A 319 9.65 20.53 13.57
CA SER A 319 10.14 19.35 12.88
C SER A 319 10.30 19.57 11.38
N TYR A 320 11.26 18.88 10.78
CA TYR A 320 11.42 18.73 9.34
C TYR A 320 11.26 17.26 8.99
N THR A 321 10.43 16.98 7.99
CA THR A 321 10.22 15.64 7.43
C THR A 321 10.65 15.63 5.97
N GLN A 322 11.46 14.64 5.63
CA GLN A 322 11.91 14.36 4.27
C GLN A 322 11.46 12.96 3.85
N PHE A 323 11.03 12.81 2.61
CA PHE A 323 10.74 11.53 1.98
C PHE A 323 11.66 11.30 0.78
N GLY A 324 11.90 10.03 0.45
CA GLY A 324 12.69 9.66 -0.72
C GLY A 324 12.35 8.27 -1.25
N GLY A 325 13.14 7.82 -2.22
CA GLY A 325 12.99 6.53 -2.91
C GLY A 325 12.17 6.60 -4.19
N ASP A 326 12.37 5.59 -5.03
CA ASP A 326 11.68 5.43 -6.31
C ASP A 326 10.29 4.81 -6.09
N PHE A 327 9.37 5.04 -7.02
CA PHE A 327 7.97 4.61 -6.93
C PHE A 327 7.21 5.07 -5.68
N ASN A 328 7.70 6.12 -5.01
CA ASN A 328 7.08 6.70 -3.83
C ASN A 328 6.35 8.01 -4.20
N PRO A 329 5.00 8.05 -4.22
CA PRO A 329 4.24 9.27 -4.54
C PRO A 329 4.44 10.44 -3.55
N LEU A 330 5.14 10.20 -2.44
CA LEU A 330 5.47 11.20 -1.43
C LEU A 330 6.90 11.72 -1.54
N SER A 331 7.74 11.20 -2.45
CA SER A 331 9.18 11.51 -2.52
C SER A 331 9.50 13.00 -2.72
N ASP A 332 8.54 13.78 -3.24
CA ASP A 332 8.65 15.22 -3.45
C ASP A 332 7.85 16.06 -2.44
N ARG A 333 7.32 15.44 -1.38
CA ARG A 333 6.39 16.06 -0.41
C ARG A 333 7.01 16.37 0.94
N ASP A 334 8.26 16.84 0.93
CA ASP A 334 8.95 17.32 2.12
C ASP A 334 8.22 18.50 2.79
N TYR A 335 8.26 18.59 4.12
CA TYR A 335 7.62 19.69 4.84
C TYR A 335 8.27 20.02 6.18
N VAL A 336 8.00 21.24 6.65
CA VAL A 336 8.33 21.71 8.01
C VAL A 336 7.02 21.89 8.78
N SER A 337 7.02 21.46 10.04
CA SER A 337 5.90 21.66 10.97
C SER A 337 6.37 22.42 12.21
N ALA A 338 5.50 23.29 12.73
CA ALA A 338 5.70 23.98 13.98
C ALA A 338 4.38 23.99 14.78
N ALA A 339 4.47 23.72 16.08
CA ALA A 339 3.33 23.75 16.99
C ALA A 339 3.69 24.40 18.31
N VAL A 340 2.71 25.05 18.93
CA VAL A 340 2.80 25.65 20.27
C VAL A 340 1.60 25.22 21.10
N GLY A 341 1.82 24.95 22.38
CA GLY A 341 0.77 24.52 23.31
C GLY A 341 0.88 25.21 24.65
N ILE A 342 -0.27 25.51 25.26
CA ILE A 342 -0.39 26.08 26.60
C ILE A 342 -1.31 25.19 27.43
N SER A 343 -0.85 24.76 28.60
CA SER A 343 -1.66 24.03 29.58
C SER A 343 -2.02 24.96 30.75
N PHE A 344 -3.27 24.89 31.21
CA PHE A 344 -3.81 25.69 32.31
C PHE A 344 -4.31 24.83 33.48
#